data_AF-A0A2N2HHQ9-F1
#
_entry.id   AF-A0A2N2HHQ9-F1
#
_cell.length_a   1.000
_cell.length_b   1.000
_cell.length_c   1.000
_cell.angle_alpha   90.00
_cell.angle_beta   90.00
_cell.angle_gamma   90.00
#
_symmetry.space_group_name_H-M   'P 1'
#
loop_
_entity.id
_entity.type
_entity.pdbx_description
1 polymer ?
#
loop_
_entity_poly.entity_id
_entity_poly.type
_entity_poly.pdbx_seq_one_letter_code
_entity_poly.pdbx_strand_id
1 'polypeptide(L)'
;ISGRTIHRFDDGQWAPVAQLPWPMWFRTVAMDADGVIWVSHGKGVARLHEQSGADVEGSCATPFVYLYEVSWKNEPKYTYPTTRKALSTFPEVADITLMEYWEGARILGIKVKSKEQGEAVMAHVRANMKNEHPELICYAPKKPRVIEMKPGK
;
A
#
# COMPACT_ATOMS: atom_id res chain seq x y z
N ILE A 1 -3.25 -9.62 5.50
CA ILE A 1 -2.44 -10.26 4.43
C ILE A 1 -2.00 -9.12 3.52
N SER A 2 -0.70 -8.81 3.47
CA SER A 2 -0.19 -7.76 2.56
C SER A 2 -0.38 -8.12 1.08
N GLY A 3 -0.78 -9.36 0.78
CA GLY A 3 -1.22 -9.81 -0.55
C GLY A 3 -0.09 -9.94 -1.56
N ARG A 4 1.14 -9.68 -1.15
CA ARG A 4 2.29 -9.56 -2.06
C ARG A 4 2.92 -10.87 -2.44
N THR A 5 2.70 -11.95 -1.70
CA THR A 5 3.37 -13.22 -2.01
C THR A 5 2.33 -14.33 -2.12
N ILE A 6 2.26 -14.93 -3.31
CA ILE A 6 1.53 -16.19 -3.49
C ILE A 6 2.45 -17.30 -2.99
N HIS A 7 1.95 -18.07 -2.05
CA HIS A 7 2.62 -19.26 -1.56
C HIS A 7 1.89 -20.50 -2.07
N ARG A 8 2.67 -21.51 -2.41
CA ARG A 8 2.17 -22.85 -2.71
C ARG A 8 2.52 -23.76 -1.54
N PHE A 9 1.58 -24.63 -1.16
CA PHE A 9 1.81 -25.64 -0.14
C PHE A 9 2.05 -26.98 -0.83
N ASP A 10 3.30 -27.45 -0.79
CA ASP A 10 3.72 -28.74 -1.33
C ASP A 10 4.49 -29.50 -0.26
N ASP A 11 4.29 -30.82 -0.17
CA ASP A 11 5.04 -31.73 0.72
C ASP A 11 5.16 -31.26 2.18
N GLY A 12 4.08 -30.67 2.70
CA GLY A 12 4.02 -30.20 4.08
C GLY A 12 4.70 -28.84 4.33
N GLN A 13 5.17 -28.15 3.28
CA GLN A 13 5.89 -26.88 3.38
C GLN A 13 5.25 -25.78 2.52
N TRP A 14 5.35 -24.54 2.99
CA TRP A 14 4.96 -23.36 2.22
C TRP A 14 6.17 -22.81 1.46
N ALA A 15 6.07 -22.74 0.14
CA ALA A 15 7.08 -22.15 -0.73
C ALA A 15 6.52 -20.90 -1.45
N PRO A 16 7.26 -19.78 -1.51
CA PRO A 16 6.84 -18.62 -2.29
C PRO A 16 6.95 -18.95 -3.80
N VAL A 17 5.89 -18.68 -4.56
CA VAL A 17 5.84 -18.94 -6.01
C VAL A 17 5.63 -17.69 -6.87
N ALA A 18 5.21 -16.58 -6.27
CA ALA A 18 5.16 -15.28 -6.94
C ALA A 18 5.23 -14.13 -5.95
N GLN A 19 5.85 -13.03 -6.36
CA GLN A 19 5.73 -11.72 -5.70
C GLN A 19 4.93 -10.78 -6.60
N LEU A 20 3.98 -10.06 -6.01
CA LEU A 20 3.00 -9.23 -6.70
C LEU A 20 3.25 -7.75 -6.40
N PRO A 21 3.25 -6.87 -7.41
CA PRO A 21 3.24 -5.43 -7.18
C PRO A 21 1.96 -4.98 -6.46
N TRP A 22 2.10 -3.94 -5.64
CA TRP A 22 0.98 -3.26 -5.00
C TRP A 22 0.39 -2.20 -5.96
N PRO A 23 -0.94 -2.00 -6.02
CA PRO A 23 -2.00 -2.81 -5.42
C PRO A 23 -2.46 -3.89 -6.41
N MET A 24 -2.54 -5.14 -5.95
CA MET A 24 -3.24 -6.18 -6.70
C MET A 24 -4.25 -6.89 -5.80
N TRP A 25 -5.51 -6.87 -6.27
CA TRP A 25 -6.63 -7.51 -5.60
C TRP A 25 -7.23 -8.54 -6.56
N PHE A 26 -7.19 -9.81 -6.15
CA PHE A 26 -7.83 -10.91 -6.84
C PHE A 26 -8.69 -11.69 -5.84
N ARG A 27 -9.81 -12.23 -6.31
CA ARG A 27 -10.75 -12.98 -5.46
C ARG A 27 -10.41 -14.47 -5.37
N THR A 28 -9.77 -14.99 -6.40
CA THR A 28 -9.45 -16.40 -6.55
C THR A 28 -8.11 -16.52 -7.26
N VAL A 29 -7.32 -17.50 -6.84
CA VAL A 29 -6.07 -17.89 -7.47
C VAL A 29 -6.17 -19.36 -7.83
N ALA A 30 -5.79 -19.71 -9.05
CA ALA A 30 -5.63 -21.09 -9.49
C ALA A 30 -4.28 -21.23 -10.20
N MET A 31 -3.63 -22.38 -10.07
CA MET A 31 -2.44 -22.73 -10.82
C MET A 31 -2.80 -23.93 -11.70
N ASP A 32 -2.51 -23.85 -13.00
CA ASP A 32 -2.72 -24.99 -13.90
C ASP A 32 -1.54 -25.98 -13.85
N ALA A 33 -1.65 -27.06 -14.62
CA ALA A 33 -0.66 -28.14 -14.64
C ALA A 33 0.72 -27.67 -15.14
N ASP A 34 0.77 -26.59 -15.92
CA ASP A 34 2.00 -26.00 -16.45
C ASP A 34 2.61 -24.96 -15.50
N GLY A 35 2.01 -24.77 -14.31
CA GLY A 35 2.46 -23.81 -13.32
C GLY A 35 2.02 -22.37 -13.60
N VAL A 36 1.15 -22.13 -14.57
CA VAL A 36 0.63 -20.80 -14.85
C VAL A 36 -0.37 -20.39 -13.78
N ILE A 37 -0.17 -19.20 -13.22
CA ILE A 37 -1.05 -18.66 -12.20
C ILE A 37 -2.15 -17.81 -12.85
N TRP A 38 -3.39 -18.21 -12.63
CA TRP A 38 -4.61 -17.53 -13.05
C TRP A 38 -5.26 -16.84 -11.86
N VAL A 39 -5.67 -15.59 -12.06
CA VAL A 39 -6.33 -14.79 -11.02
C VAL A 39 -7.67 -14.27 -11.50
N SER A 40 -8.68 -14.27 -10.61
CA SER A 40 -9.95 -13.63 -10.88
C SER A 40 -9.96 -12.19 -10.36
N HIS A 41 -10.48 -11.27 -11.16
CA HIS A 41 -10.66 -9.87 -10.79
C HIS A 41 -12.03 -9.37 -11.29
N GLY A 42 -12.38 -8.12 -10.97
CA GLY A 42 -13.72 -7.58 -11.24
C GLY A 42 -14.18 -7.57 -12.71
N LYS A 43 -13.30 -7.87 -13.68
CA LYS A 43 -13.63 -7.90 -15.11
C LYS A 43 -13.41 -9.27 -15.77
N GLY A 44 -13.03 -10.31 -15.03
CA GLY A 44 -12.80 -11.65 -15.58
C GLY A 44 -11.65 -12.40 -14.92
N VAL A 45 -11.04 -13.28 -15.71
CA VAL A 45 -9.87 -14.08 -15.33
C VAL A 45 -8.68 -13.59 -16.13
N ALA A 46 -7.56 -13.35 -15.45
CA ALA A 46 -6.30 -12.92 -16.05
C ALA A 46 -5.18 -13.92 -15.72
N ARG A 47 -4.25 -14.08 -16.67
CA ARG A 47 -2.99 -14.77 -16.45
C ARG A 47 -2.01 -13.82 -15.77
N LEU A 48 -1.37 -14.25 -14.69
CA LEU A 48 -0.21 -13.55 -14.15
C LEU A 48 1.02 -13.82 -15.03
N HIS A 49 1.74 -12.75 -15.34
CA HIS A 49 3.00 -12.81 -16.06
C HIS A 49 4.11 -12.33 -15.14
N GLU A 50 5.25 -13.01 -15.21
CA GLU A 50 6.45 -12.54 -14.54
C GLU A 50 6.86 -11.19 -15.10
N GLN A 51 7.06 -10.22 -14.21
CA GLN A 51 7.64 -8.94 -14.57
C GLN A 51 9.16 -9.11 -14.47
N SER A 52 9.88 -8.92 -15.58
CA SER A 52 11.35 -8.95 -15.56
C SER A 52 11.85 -7.98 -14.48
N GLY A 53 12.69 -8.45 -13.57
CA GLY A 53 13.09 -7.80 -12.31
C GLY A 53 13.66 -6.36 -12.39
N ALA A 54 13.73 -5.74 -13.56
CA ALA A 54 14.11 -4.35 -13.76
C ALA A 54 13.17 -3.33 -13.07
N ASP A 55 11.91 -3.71 -12.80
CA ASP A 55 10.93 -2.78 -12.19
C ASP A 55 10.82 -2.91 -10.65
N VAL A 56 11.57 -3.83 -10.04
CA VAL A 56 11.56 -4.04 -8.58
C VAL A 56 12.82 -3.46 -7.91
N GLU A 57 13.89 -3.18 -8.67
CA GLU A 57 15.15 -2.63 -8.13
C GLU A 57 15.53 -1.22 -8.64
N GLY A 58 14.74 -0.57 -9.49
CA GLY A 58 15.00 0.79 -9.97
C GLY A 58 14.32 1.87 -9.13
N SER A 59 15.05 2.93 -8.77
CA SER A 59 14.58 4.12 -8.03
C SER A 59 13.08 4.41 -8.20
N CYS A 60 12.29 4.21 -7.14
CA CYS A 60 10.87 4.51 -7.19
C CYS A 60 10.62 6.00 -7.45
N ALA A 61 10.07 6.34 -8.62
CA ALA A 61 9.79 7.73 -8.99
C ALA A 61 8.64 8.36 -8.19
N THR A 62 7.77 7.53 -7.62
CA THR A 62 6.58 7.95 -6.87
C THR A 62 6.48 7.22 -5.54
N PRO A 63 7.40 7.50 -4.58
CA PRO A 63 7.39 6.84 -3.29
C PRO A 63 6.15 7.27 -2.51
N PHE A 64 5.47 6.29 -1.93
CA PHE A 64 4.20 6.49 -1.23
C PHE A 64 4.13 5.57 -0.02
N VAL A 65 3.68 6.07 1.12
CA VAL A 65 3.47 5.27 2.33
C VAL A 65 2.00 4.93 2.44
N TYR A 66 1.66 3.66 2.23
CA TYR A 66 0.36 3.12 2.57
C TYR A 66 0.20 3.09 4.10
N LEU A 67 -0.95 3.55 4.61
CA LEU A 67 -1.28 3.46 6.03
C LEU A 67 -2.29 2.35 6.28
N TYR A 68 -3.54 2.54 5.83
CA TYR A 68 -4.63 1.60 6.08
C TYR A 68 -5.82 1.82 5.13
N GLU A 69 -6.65 0.79 5.01
CA GLU A 69 -7.99 0.89 4.45
C GLU A 69 -8.91 1.64 5.42
N VAL A 70 -9.61 2.64 4.90
CA VAL A 70 -10.56 3.47 5.64
C VAL A 70 -11.84 2.68 5.82
N SER A 71 -12.28 2.53 7.07
CA SER A 71 -13.57 1.92 7.39
C SER A 71 -14.70 2.56 6.58
N TRP A 72 -15.52 1.70 5.95
CA TRP A 72 -16.72 2.11 5.20
C TRP A 72 -17.75 2.87 6.05
N LYS A 73 -17.65 2.78 7.38
CA LYS A 73 -18.48 3.54 8.33
C LYS A 73 -18.09 5.01 8.43
N ASN A 74 -16.86 5.38 8.05
CA ASN A 74 -16.42 6.76 8.08
C ASN A 74 -17.06 7.54 6.95
N GLU A 75 -17.54 8.75 7.24
CA GLU A 75 -18.10 9.62 6.22
C GLU A 75 -17.08 9.97 5.10
N PRO A 76 -17.53 10.27 3.88
CA PRO A 76 -16.63 10.61 2.77
C PRO A 76 -15.65 11.76 3.07
N LYS A 77 -16.05 12.69 3.95
CA LYS A 77 -15.23 13.86 4.33
C LYS A 77 -14.48 13.70 5.65
N TYR A 78 -14.43 12.49 6.22
CA TYR A 78 -13.73 12.22 7.48
C TYR A 78 -12.29 12.77 7.47
N THR A 79 -11.86 13.39 8.56
CA THR A 79 -10.62 14.20 8.59
C THR A 79 -9.44 13.48 9.22
N TYR A 80 -9.60 12.25 9.71
CA TYR A 80 -8.53 11.44 10.32
C TYR A 80 -7.79 12.18 11.46
N PRO A 81 -8.51 12.67 12.50
CA PRO A 81 -7.90 13.49 13.55
C PRO A 81 -6.75 12.78 14.27
N THR A 82 -6.84 11.47 14.53
CA THR A 82 -5.78 10.71 15.18
C THR A 82 -4.53 10.62 14.32
N THR A 83 -4.66 10.29 13.03
CA THR A 83 -3.52 10.24 12.10
C THR A 83 -2.90 11.62 11.90
N ARG A 84 -3.73 12.67 11.77
CA ARG A 84 -3.23 14.06 11.67
C ARG A 84 -2.47 14.47 12.92
N LYS A 85 -2.96 14.12 14.11
CA LYS A 85 -2.27 14.38 15.39
C LYS A 85 -0.95 13.62 15.50
N ALA A 86 -0.91 12.36 15.07
CA ALA A 86 0.33 11.58 15.08
C ALA A 86 1.36 12.19 14.12
N LEU A 87 0.94 12.55 12.90
CA LEU A 87 1.84 13.11 11.89
C LEU A 87 2.21 14.58 12.14
N SER A 88 1.45 15.34 12.93
CA SER A 88 1.74 16.76 13.18
C SER A 88 3.06 17.00 13.92
N THR A 89 3.58 15.97 14.60
CA THR A 89 4.88 16.00 15.30
C THR A 89 6.02 15.43 14.45
N PHE A 90 5.75 15.04 13.20
CA PHE A 90 6.80 14.58 12.29
C PHE A 90 7.66 15.77 11.84
N PRO A 91 9.01 15.72 11.97
CA PRO A 91 9.87 16.86 11.66
C PRO A 91 9.70 17.45 10.25
N GLU A 92 9.39 16.62 9.26
CA GLU A 92 9.21 17.03 7.85
C GLU A 92 7.72 17.04 7.45
N VAL A 93 6.80 17.30 8.39
CA VAL A 93 5.34 17.25 8.11
C VAL A 93 4.90 18.19 6.97
N ALA A 94 5.62 19.30 6.76
CA ALA A 94 5.34 20.25 5.68
C ALA A 94 5.69 19.68 4.28
N ASP A 95 6.54 18.66 4.21
CA ASP A 95 7.04 18.09 2.96
C ASP A 95 6.33 16.79 2.55
N ILE A 96 5.41 16.31 3.38
CA ILE A 96 4.57 15.15 3.10
C ILE A 96 3.14 15.57 2.77
N THR A 97 2.43 14.74 2.02
CA THR A 97 1.01 14.99 1.71
C THR A 97 0.16 13.81 2.15
N LEU A 98 -0.74 14.04 3.13
CA LEU A 98 -1.75 13.06 3.52
C LEU A 98 -2.85 13.02 2.46
N MET A 99 -3.17 11.83 1.97
CA MET A 99 -4.09 11.65 0.85
C MET A 99 -5.01 10.44 1.08
N GLU A 100 -6.26 10.59 0.65
CA GLU A 100 -7.20 9.48 0.54
C GLU A 100 -7.54 9.22 -0.94
N TYR A 101 -7.64 7.96 -1.35
CA TYR A 101 -8.02 7.59 -2.71
C TYR A 101 -8.83 6.30 -2.75
N TRP A 102 -9.39 5.97 -3.91
CA TRP A 102 -10.15 4.74 -4.12
C TRP A 102 -9.33 3.73 -4.92
N GLU A 103 -9.14 2.54 -4.37
CA GLU A 103 -8.50 1.39 -5.02
C GLU A 103 -9.15 0.11 -4.48
N GLY A 104 -10.33 -0.24 -5.01
CA GLY A 104 -11.18 -1.32 -4.48
C GLY A 104 -11.88 -0.97 -3.15
N ALA A 105 -11.23 -0.19 -2.30
CA ALA A 105 -11.74 0.44 -1.10
C ALA A 105 -11.16 1.86 -0.95
N ARG A 106 -11.64 2.61 0.05
CA ARG A 106 -11.03 3.90 0.42
C ARG A 106 -9.72 3.63 1.15
N ILE A 107 -8.61 4.15 0.65
CA ILE A 107 -7.28 3.96 1.23
C ILE A 107 -6.75 5.29 1.72
N LEU A 108 -6.15 5.30 2.92
CA LEU A 108 -5.37 6.43 3.42
C LEU A 108 -3.87 6.16 3.25
N GLY A 109 -3.14 7.16 2.79
CA GLY A 109 -1.70 7.09 2.69
C GLY A 109 -1.03 8.45 2.58
N ILE A 110 0.30 8.44 2.44
CA ILE A 110 1.13 9.64 2.47
C ILE A 110 2.03 9.65 1.24
N LYS A 111 1.94 10.70 0.43
CA LYS A 111 2.93 10.98 -0.61
C LYS A 111 4.19 11.54 0.05
N VAL A 112 5.34 10.95 -0.27
CA VAL A 112 6.67 11.38 0.19
C VAL A 112 7.55 11.71 -1.02
N LYS A 113 8.69 12.34 -0.77
CA LYS A 113 9.64 12.76 -1.82
C LYS A 113 10.70 11.71 -2.13
N SER A 114 11.07 10.86 -1.15
CA SER A 114 12.12 9.86 -1.29
C SER A 114 11.83 8.61 -0.45
N LYS A 115 12.66 7.58 -0.66
CA LYS A 115 12.62 6.33 0.12
C LYS A 115 12.91 6.59 1.59
N GLU A 116 13.94 7.39 1.89
CA GLU A 116 14.41 7.71 3.23
C GLU A 116 13.34 8.46 4.02
N GLN A 117 12.67 9.43 3.37
CA GLN A 117 11.54 10.13 3.97
C GLN A 117 10.36 9.17 4.23
N GLY A 118 10.10 8.25 3.30
CA GLY A 118 9.09 7.20 3.49
C GLY A 118 9.38 6.30 4.69
N GLU A 119 10.61 5.85 4.85
CA GLU A 119 11.06 5.04 5.98
C GLU A 119 10.96 5.81 7.31
N ALA A 120 11.33 7.09 7.32
CA ALA A 120 11.18 7.96 8.49
C ALA A 120 9.70 8.14 8.89
N VAL A 121 8.81 8.36 7.91
CA VAL A 121 7.35 8.42 8.14
C VAL A 121 6.82 7.11 8.71
N MET A 122 7.25 5.97 8.16
CA MET A 122 6.83 4.65 8.65
C MET A 122 7.26 4.42 10.11
N ALA A 123 8.52 4.75 10.43
CA ALA A 123 9.02 4.66 11.80
C ALA A 123 8.23 5.56 12.76
N HIS A 124 7.94 6.80 12.34
CA HIS A 124 7.15 7.75 13.11
C HIS A 124 5.72 7.24 13.36
N VAL A 125 5.05 6.73 12.33
CA VAL A 125 3.70 6.16 12.45
C VAL A 125 3.71 4.96 13.41
N ARG A 126 4.65 4.03 13.28
CA ARG A 126 4.74 2.86 14.18
C ARG A 126 4.96 3.24 15.64
N ALA A 127 5.73 4.31 15.89
CA ALA A 127 5.99 4.79 17.24
C ALA A 127 4.77 5.50 17.86
N ASN A 128 3.96 6.19 17.04
CA ASN A 128 2.91 7.09 17.53
C ASN A 128 1.48 6.57 17.33
N MET A 129 1.30 5.49 16.57
CA MET A 129 0.00 4.87 16.28
C MET A 129 0.05 3.37 16.57
N LYS A 130 -0.78 2.93 17.52
CA LYS A 130 -0.80 1.52 17.94
C LYS A 130 -1.40 0.63 16.86
N ASN A 131 -0.77 -0.52 16.65
CA ASN A 131 -1.23 -1.57 15.72
C ASN A 131 -1.33 -1.13 14.24
N GLU A 132 -0.63 -0.06 13.87
CA GLU A 132 -0.52 0.34 12.48
C GLU A 132 0.67 -0.32 11.80
N HIS A 133 0.47 -0.74 10.56
CA HIS A 133 1.48 -1.44 9.75
C HIS A 133 1.72 -0.68 8.45
N PRO A 134 2.34 0.52 8.51
CA PRO A 134 2.59 1.29 7.31
C PRO A 134 3.59 0.58 6.41
N GLU A 135 3.42 0.74 5.09
CA GLU A 135 4.25 0.12 4.05
C GLU A 135 4.68 1.16 3.02
N LEU A 136 5.97 1.21 2.71
CA LEU A 136 6.48 2.00 1.58
C LEU A 136 6.23 1.22 0.28
N ILE A 137 5.64 1.92 -0.69
CA ILE A 137 5.25 1.40 -2.00
C ILE A 137 5.67 2.36 -3.10
N CYS A 138 5.75 1.85 -4.33
CA CYS A 138 5.90 2.68 -5.51
C CYS A 138 4.56 2.84 -6.22
N TYR A 139 3.86 3.93 -5.91
CA TYR A 139 2.49 4.11 -6.39
C TYR A 139 2.09 5.59 -6.45
N ALA A 140 1.41 5.95 -7.53
CA ALA A 140 0.81 7.26 -7.72
C ALA A 140 -0.73 7.14 -7.73
N PRO A 141 -1.43 7.54 -6.65
CA PRO A 141 -2.88 7.49 -6.60
C PRO A 141 -3.55 8.28 -7.73
N LYS A 142 -4.59 7.69 -8.34
CA LYS A 142 -5.43 8.38 -9.32
C LYS A 142 -6.54 9.16 -8.60
N LYS A 143 -6.64 10.47 -8.86
CA LYS A 143 -7.66 11.37 -8.28
C LYS A 143 -7.75 11.34 -6.74
N PRO A 144 -6.63 11.50 -6.00
CA PRO A 144 -6.66 11.51 -4.55
C PRO A 144 -7.36 12.76 -4.01
N ARG A 145 -8.06 12.62 -2.87
CA ARG A 145 -8.44 13.72 -2.00
C ARG A 145 -7.24 14.08 -1.12
N VAL A 146 -6.68 15.26 -1.33
CA VAL A 146 -5.64 15.83 -0.44
C VAL A 146 -6.27 16.24 0.87
N ILE A 147 -5.60 15.91 1.98
CA ILE A 147 -6.05 16.23 3.33
C ILE A 147 -5.02 17.16 3.96
N GLU A 148 -5.45 18.36 4.30
CA GLU A 148 -4.55 19.38 4.84
C GLU A 148 -3.92 18.97 6.18
N MET A 149 -2.60 18.97 6.20
CA MET A 149 -1.78 18.83 7.38
C MET A 149 -1.46 20.20 7.95
N LYS A 150 -1.70 20.40 9.25
CA LYS A 150 -1.20 21.57 9.97
C LYS A 150 0.00 21.12 10.79
N PRO A 151 1.12 21.87 10.79
CA PRO A 151 2.21 21.62 11.72
C PRO A 151 1.67 21.62 13.15
N GLY A 152 2.16 20.73 14.00
CA GLY A 152 1.89 20.80 15.44
C GLY A 152 2.44 22.12 15.97
N LYS A 153 1.65 22.83 16.77
CA LYS A 153 2.14 23.98 17.56
C LYS A 153 3.15 23.52 18.59
#